data_AF-A0A930XWW4-F1
#
_entry.id   AF-A0A930XWW4-F1
#
_cell.length_a   1.000
_cell.length_b   1.000
_cell.length_c   1.000
_cell.angle_alpha   90.00
_cell.angle_beta   90.00
_cell.angle_gamma   90.00
#
_symmetry.space_group_name_H-M   'P 1'
#
loop_
_entity.id
_entity.type
_entity.pdbx_description
1 polymer ?
#
loop_
_entity_poly.entity_id
_entity_poly.type
_entity_poly.pdbx_seq_one_letter_code
_entity_poly.pdbx_strand_id
1 'polypeptide(L)'
;MKGLAVNPVRLQWCLRHYCLTLEELAKRAGLKPAAVQRASEDGPGLTAREIYALAHALDFNTSFFVGKRGVPDDELRVPQFRAAGGQPPHTTDMLLLLKRVENHREYFRGLFEDFPALQPRKTAYPQLPAGDGYAAKAKAVRRWLRLRGGEDFAALRKKVEAKDVL
;
A
#
# COMPACT_ATOMS: atom_id res chain seq x y z
N MET A 1 12.33 -21.83 -29.21
CA MET A 1 12.56 -21.81 -27.74
C MET A 1 11.32 -22.38 -27.06
N LYS A 2 11.47 -23.35 -26.16
CA LYS A 2 10.33 -24.03 -25.50
C LYS A 2 9.73 -23.09 -24.44
N GLY A 3 8.42 -22.87 -24.46
CA GLY A 3 7.73 -22.00 -23.50
C GLY A 3 7.73 -22.59 -22.09
N LEU A 4 7.80 -21.73 -21.08
CA LEU A 4 7.68 -22.08 -19.66
C LEU A 4 6.20 -22.01 -19.26
N ALA A 5 5.69 -23.09 -18.66
CA ALA A 5 4.31 -23.11 -18.17
C ALA A 5 4.09 -22.00 -17.15
N VAL A 6 3.12 -21.14 -17.43
CA VAL A 6 2.67 -20.08 -16.52
C VAL A 6 1.51 -20.65 -15.71
N ASN A 7 1.47 -20.35 -14.41
CA ASN A 7 0.35 -20.73 -13.57
C ASN A 7 -0.86 -19.82 -13.87
N PRO A 8 -1.94 -20.36 -14.49
CA PRO A 8 -3.10 -19.54 -14.86
C PRO A 8 -3.86 -19.05 -13.62
N VAL A 9 -3.84 -19.78 -12.50
CA VAL A 9 -4.47 -19.34 -11.24
C VAL A 9 -3.82 -18.05 -10.74
N ARG A 10 -2.49 -17.96 -10.82
CA ARG A 10 -1.75 -16.75 -10.43
C ARG A 10 -1.97 -15.61 -11.42
N LEU A 11 -2.05 -15.91 -12.71
CA LEU A 11 -2.37 -14.92 -13.73
C LEU A 11 -3.78 -14.35 -13.52
N GLN A 12 -4.78 -15.20 -13.32
CA GLN A 12 -6.15 -14.80 -13.00
C GLN A 12 -6.22 -14.04 -11.67
N TRP A 13 -5.42 -14.44 -10.68
CA TRP A 13 -5.30 -13.70 -9.43
C TRP A 13 -4.79 -12.27 -9.70
N CYS A 14 -3.77 -12.08 -10.54
CA CYS A 14 -3.30 -10.75 -10.92
C CYS A 14 -4.39 -9.94 -11.64
N LEU A 15 -5.13 -10.54 -12.57
CA LEU A 15 -6.24 -9.86 -13.26
C LEU A 15 -7.31 -9.38 -12.29
N ARG A 16 -7.72 -10.23 -11.33
CA ARG A 16 -8.69 -9.84 -10.30
C ARG A 16 -8.13 -8.79 -9.34
N HIS A 17 -6.90 -8.97 -8.87
CA HIS A 17 -6.28 -8.10 -7.86
C HIS A 17 -5.99 -6.69 -8.38
N TYR A 18 -5.56 -6.58 -9.63
CA TYR A 18 -5.29 -5.28 -10.27
C TYR A 18 -6.48 -4.76 -11.09
N CYS A 19 -7.62 -5.45 -11.06
CA CYS A 19 -8.79 -5.14 -11.90
C CYS A 19 -8.40 -4.91 -13.38
N LEU A 20 -7.57 -5.81 -13.92
CA LEU A 20 -7.09 -5.73 -15.30
C LEU A 20 -7.85 -6.72 -16.18
N THR A 21 -8.11 -6.32 -17.41
CA THR A 21 -8.42 -7.24 -18.50
C THR A 21 -7.14 -7.86 -19.05
N LEU A 22 -7.28 -8.98 -19.77
CA LEU A 22 -6.15 -9.63 -20.44
C LEU A 22 -5.49 -8.72 -21.48
N GLU A 23 -6.29 -7.89 -22.18
CA GLU A 23 -5.80 -6.93 -23.16
C GLU A 23 -4.97 -5.81 -22.53
N GLU A 24 -5.44 -5.26 -21.40
CA GLU A 24 -4.70 -4.23 -20.66
C GLU A 24 -3.39 -4.78 -20.10
N LEU A 25 -3.40 -6.00 -19.56
CA LEU A 25 -2.20 -6.66 -19.07
C LEU A 25 -1.20 -6.90 -20.21
N ALA A 26 -1.67 -7.37 -21.36
CA ALA A 26 -0.83 -7.58 -22.55
C ALA A 26 -0.22 -6.26 -23.02
N LYS A 27 -1.02 -5.19 -23.14
CA LYS A 27 -0.55 -3.86 -23.53
C LYS A 27 0.51 -3.33 -22.56
N ARG A 28 0.28 -3.48 -21.26
CA ARG A 28 1.21 -3.04 -20.20
C ARG A 28 2.52 -3.81 -20.20
N ALA A 29 2.48 -5.11 -20.51
CA ALA A 29 3.66 -5.97 -20.61
C ALA A 29 4.35 -5.90 -21.99
N GLY A 30 3.81 -5.15 -22.96
CA GLY A 30 4.33 -5.14 -24.33
C GLY A 30 4.18 -6.49 -25.04
N LEU A 31 3.18 -7.28 -24.67
CA LEU A 31 2.90 -8.62 -25.18
C LEU A 31 1.72 -8.61 -26.15
N LYS A 32 1.63 -9.63 -27.00
CA LYS A 32 0.43 -9.85 -27.83
C LYS A 32 -0.72 -10.36 -26.94
N PRO A 33 -1.95 -9.83 -27.06
CA PRO A 33 -3.10 -10.31 -26.26
C PRO A 33 -3.32 -11.83 -26.37
N ALA A 34 -3.19 -12.38 -27.58
CA ALA A 34 -3.29 -13.82 -27.82
C ALA A 34 -2.22 -14.67 -27.09
N ALA A 35 -1.08 -14.10 -26.73
CA ALA A 35 -0.07 -14.80 -25.94
C ALA A 35 -0.49 -14.90 -24.45
N VAL A 36 -1.01 -13.80 -23.90
CA VAL A 36 -1.49 -13.75 -22.50
C VAL A 36 -2.78 -14.57 -22.33
N GLN A 37 -3.68 -14.54 -23.32
CA GLN A 37 -4.88 -15.38 -23.35
C GLN A 37 -4.53 -16.86 -23.26
N ARG A 38 -3.62 -17.33 -24.13
CA ARG A 38 -3.18 -18.73 -24.13
C ARG A 38 -2.52 -19.13 -22.81
N ALA A 39 -1.74 -18.24 -22.21
CA ALA A 39 -1.14 -18.49 -20.89
C ALA A 39 -2.18 -18.55 -19.75
N SER A 40 -3.38 -18.00 -19.94
CA SER A 40 -4.48 -18.01 -18.97
C SER A 40 -5.38 -19.25 -19.08
N GLU A 41 -5.33 -19.98 -20.19
CA GLU A 41 -6.23 -21.11 -20.52
C GLU A 41 -5.52 -22.47 -20.46
N ASP A 42 -4.49 -22.61 -19.62
CA ASP A 42 -3.60 -23.80 -19.58
C ASP A 42 -2.88 -24.09 -20.93
N GLY A 43 -2.78 -23.08 -21.80
CA GLY A 43 -2.16 -23.18 -23.13
C GLY A 43 -0.62 -23.16 -23.11
N PRO A 44 0.02 -23.11 -24.31
CA PRO A 44 1.48 -23.09 -24.41
C PRO A 44 2.04 -21.90 -23.64
N GLY A 45 2.97 -22.22 -22.73
CA GLY A 45 3.55 -21.27 -21.80
C GLY A 45 4.32 -20.13 -22.48
N LEU A 46 4.50 -19.03 -21.76
CA LEU A 46 5.26 -17.86 -22.21
C LEU A 46 6.76 -18.17 -22.25
N THR A 47 7.50 -17.51 -23.13
CA THR A 47 8.97 -17.56 -23.10
C THR A 47 9.50 -16.84 -21.86
N ALA A 48 10.74 -17.16 -21.45
CA ALA A 48 11.36 -16.50 -20.28
C ALA A 48 11.38 -14.96 -20.40
N ARG A 49 11.57 -14.43 -21.62
CA ARG A 49 11.54 -12.99 -21.89
C ARG A 49 10.14 -12.41 -21.70
N GLU A 50 9.10 -13.11 -22.14
CA GLU A 50 7.71 -12.68 -21.98
C GLU A 50 7.25 -12.79 -20.52
N ILE A 51 7.69 -13.81 -19.79
CA ILE A 51 7.47 -13.92 -18.34
C ILE A 51 8.17 -12.78 -17.61
N TYR A 52 9.40 -12.42 -18.00
CA TYR A 52 10.09 -11.27 -17.44
C TYR A 52 9.33 -9.97 -17.68
N ALA A 53 8.87 -9.73 -18.92
CA ALA A 53 8.09 -8.54 -19.24
C ALA A 53 6.77 -8.48 -18.45
N LEU A 54 6.08 -9.62 -18.34
CA LEU A 54 4.85 -9.75 -17.55
C LEU A 54 5.09 -9.48 -16.06
N ALA A 55 6.16 -10.05 -15.51
CA ALA A 55 6.51 -9.90 -14.11
C ALA A 55 6.94 -8.47 -13.78
N HIS A 56 7.77 -7.87 -14.63
CA HIS A 56 8.16 -6.48 -14.51
C HIS A 56 6.95 -5.52 -14.62
N ALA A 57 5.99 -5.80 -15.51
CA ALA A 57 4.79 -4.97 -15.65
C ALA A 57 3.93 -4.93 -14.38
N LEU A 58 3.98 -5.98 -13.57
CA LEU A 58 3.19 -6.17 -12.34
C LEU A 58 4.03 -6.03 -11.06
N ASP A 59 5.31 -5.66 -11.18
CA ASP A 59 6.33 -5.64 -10.12
C ASP A 59 6.42 -6.94 -9.31
N PHE A 60 6.41 -8.08 -10.00
CA PHE A 60 6.66 -9.39 -9.42
C PHE A 60 7.99 -9.97 -9.90
N ASN A 61 8.49 -10.95 -9.17
CA ASN A 61 9.58 -11.80 -9.64
C ASN A 61 9.05 -12.81 -10.67
N THR A 62 9.86 -13.17 -11.66
CA THR A 62 9.50 -14.17 -12.69
C THR A 62 9.07 -15.51 -12.10
N SER A 63 9.69 -15.92 -10.98
CA SER A 63 9.35 -17.13 -10.24
C SER A 63 7.91 -17.14 -9.72
N PHE A 64 7.29 -15.98 -9.52
CA PHE A 64 5.89 -15.87 -9.13
C PHE A 64 5.00 -16.58 -10.15
N PHE A 65 5.24 -16.38 -11.46
CA PHE A 65 4.37 -16.91 -12.51
C PHE A 65 4.58 -18.40 -12.82
N VAL A 66 5.68 -18.99 -12.35
CA VAL A 66 6.03 -20.40 -12.60
C VAL A 66 5.71 -21.29 -11.38
N GLY A 67 5.35 -20.68 -10.23
CA GLY A 67 5.04 -21.41 -9.01
C GLY A 67 3.81 -22.32 -9.15
N LYS A 68 3.87 -23.55 -8.63
CA LYS A 68 2.78 -24.55 -8.76
C LYS A 68 1.56 -24.28 -7.86
N ARG A 69 1.74 -23.54 -6.76
CA ARG A 69 0.66 -23.25 -5.80
C ARG A 69 -0.06 -21.95 -6.15
N GLY A 70 -1.36 -21.85 -5.86
CA GLY A 70 -2.09 -20.58 -5.92
C GLY A 70 -1.50 -19.51 -4.99
N VAL A 71 -1.95 -18.26 -5.13
CA VAL A 71 -1.57 -17.18 -4.22
C VAL A 71 -2.42 -17.32 -2.94
N PRO A 72 -1.82 -17.41 -1.74
CA PRO A 72 -2.59 -17.38 -0.50
C PRO A 72 -3.29 -16.02 -0.36
N ASP A 73 -4.60 -16.02 -0.13
CA ASP A 73 -5.43 -14.80 -0.01
C ASP A 73 -5.05 -13.90 1.18
N ASP A 74 -4.21 -14.41 2.08
CA ASP A 74 -3.87 -13.77 3.35
C ASP A 74 -2.58 -12.93 3.32
N GLU A 75 -1.73 -13.06 2.28
CA GLU A 75 -0.37 -12.47 2.29
C GLU A 75 -0.24 -11.08 1.67
N LEU A 76 -1.30 -10.52 1.05
CA LEU A 76 -1.23 -9.20 0.40
C LEU A 76 -2.20 -8.17 0.96
N ARG A 77 -2.77 -8.44 2.13
CA ARG A 77 -3.56 -7.44 2.88
C ARG A 77 -2.61 -6.43 3.50
N VAL A 78 -2.34 -5.31 2.80
CA VAL A 78 -1.80 -4.11 3.44
C VAL A 78 -2.81 -3.72 4.53
N PRO A 79 -2.52 -3.88 5.83
CA PRO A 79 -3.55 -3.85 6.87
C PRO A 79 -4.22 -2.47 7.06
N GLN A 80 -3.65 -1.44 6.45
CA GLN A 80 -3.91 -0.03 6.75
C GLN A 80 -5.02 0.57 5.86
N PHE A 81 -5.39 -0.09 4.76
CA PHE A 81 -6.48 0.33 3.86
C PHE A 81 -7.69 -0.59 3.99
N ARG A 82 -8.24 -0.71 5.20
CA ARG A 82 -9.62 -1.21 5.35
C ARG A 82 -10.56 -0.04 5.06
N ALA A 83 -11.12 0.02 3.86
CA ALA A 83 -12.27 0.87 3.60
C ALA A 83 -13.42 0.44 4.54
N ALA A 84 -14.01 1.40 5.25
CA ALA A 84 -15.20 1.17 6.06
C ALA A 84 -16.33 0.68 5.14
N GLY A 85 -16.62 -0.63 5.17
CA GLY A 85 -17.71 -1.23 4.39
C GLY A 85 -17.40 -2.49 3.60
N GLY A 86 -16.15 -3.00 3.58
CA GLY A 86 -15.86 -4.33 3.03
C GLY A 86 -15.97 -4.49 1.50
N GLN A 87 -16.25 -3.42 0.75
CA GLN A 87 -16.06 -3.38 -0.70
C GLN A 87 -14.75 -2.63 -1.02
N PRO A 88 -13.90 -3.12 -1.93
CA PRO A 88 -12.72 -2.39 -2.38
C PRO A 88 -13.15 -1.19 -3.23
N PRO A 89 -12.96 0.08 -2.80
CA PRO A 89 -13.44 1.24 -3.54
C PRO A 89 -12.35 1.78 -4.47
N HIS A 90 -11.69 0.93 -5.25
CA HIS A 90 -10.50 1.35 -5.98
C HIS A 90 -10.52 0.89 -7.44
N THR A 91 -10.48 1.87 -8.35
CA THR A 91 -10.13 1.64 -9.76
C THR A 91 -8.65 1.22 -9.87
N THR A 92 -8.27 0.61 -10.99
CA THR A 92 -6.88 0.18 -11.29
C THR A 92 -5.87 1.31 -11.06
N ASP A 93 -6.22 2.54 -11.43
CA ASP A 93 -5.38 3.72 -11.24
C ASP A 93 -5.20 4.09 -9.77
N MET A 94 -6.21 3.91 -8.92
CA MET A 94 -6.11 4.17 -7.49
C MET A 94 -5.23 3.14 -6.78
N LEU A 95 -5.30 1.86 -7.15
CA LEU A 95 -4.43 0.83 -6.57
C LEU A 95 -2.96 1.06 -6.97
N LEU A 96 -2.73 1.46 -8.21
CA LEU A 96 -1.38 1.82 -8.67
C LEU A 96 -0.85 3.08 -7.99
N LEU A 97 -1.71 4.09 -7.81
CA LEU A 97 -1.37 5.29 -7.06
C LEU A 97 -1.02 4.94 -5.61
N LEU A 98 -1.85 4.12 -4.96
CA LEU A 98 -1.62 3.68 -3.59
C LEU A 98 -0.28 2.95 -3.44
N LYS A 99 0.02 2.01 -4.35
CA LYS A 99 1.30 1.30 -4.36
C LYS A 99 2.49 2.25 -4.54
N ARG A 100 2.38 3.24 -5.43
CA ARG A 100 3.42 4.26 -5.62
C ARG A 100 3.61 5.14 -4.38
N VAL A 101 2.53 5.46 -3.67
CA VAL A 101 2.57 6.22 -2.42
C VAL A 101 3.24 5.41 -1.32
N GLU A 102 2.90 4.13 -1.17
CA GLU A 102 3.55 3.26 -0.18
C GLU A 102 5.05 3.07 -0.47
N ASN A 103 5.44 2.87 -1.74
CA ASN A 103 6.86 2.80 -2.12
C ASN A 103 7.60 4.11 -1.78
N HIS A 104 6.98 5.27 -2.03
CA HIS A 104 7.55 6.55 -1.62
C HIS A 104 7.65 6.69 -0.11
N ARG A 105 6.66 6.20 0.64
CA ARG A 105 6.66 6.21 2.11
C ARG A 105 7.82 5.39 2.65
N GLU A 106 8.10 4.23 2.06
CA GLU A 106 9.22 3.39 2.47
C GLU A 106 10.58 4.02 2.13
N TYR A 107 10.71 4.63 0.95
CA TYR A 107 11.91 5.40 0.59
C TYR A 107 12.14 6.59 1.54
N PHE A 108 11.07 7.32 1.87
CA PHE A 108 11.11 8.43 2.81
C PHE A 108 11.46 7.97 4.24
N ARG A 109 11.02 6.77 4.63
CA ARG A 109 11.43 6.15 5.90
C ARG A 109 12.93 5.84 5.91
N GLY A 110 13.46 5.25 4.82
CA GLY A 110 14.90 5.00 4.69
C GLY A 110 15.73 6.28 4.76
N LEU A 111 15.26 7.37 4.14
CA LEU A 111 15.88 8.69 4.25
C LEU A 111 16.02 9.18 5.69
N PHE A 112 15.05 8.88 6.58
CA PHE A 112 15.17 9.22 8.00
C PHE A 112 16.14 8.34 8.79
N GLU A 113 16.43 7.13 8.29
CA GLU A 113 17.45 6.25 8.85
C GLU A 113 18.85 6.77 8.47
N ASP A 114 19.03 7.18 7.21
CA ASP A 114 20.27 7.75 6.69
C ASP A 114 20.56 9.17 7.21
N PHE A 115 19.50 9.96 7.46
CA PHE A 115 19.59 11.33 7.96
C PHE A 115 18.79 11.51 9.27
N PRO A 116 19.33 11.06 10.42
CA PRO A 116 18.66 11.19 11.71
C PRO A 116 18.29 12.63 12.09
N ALA A 117 19.03 13.63 11.59
CA ALA A 117 18.75 15.05 11.80
C ALA A 117 17.45 15.53 11.15
N LEU A 118 16.94 14.80 10.15
CA LEU A 118 15.66 15.10 9.51
C LEU A 118 14.47 14.48 10.25
N GLN A 119 14.70 13.51 11.15
CA GLN A 119 13.62 12.84 11.86
C GLN A 119 12.72 13.87 12.55
N PRO A 120 11.39 13.79 12.36
CA PRO A 120 10.48 14.67 13.07
C PRO A 120 10.74 14.53 14.56
N ARG A 121 10.82 15.67 15.25
CA ARG A 121 11.03 15.66 16.70
C ARG A 121 9.90 14.84 17.29
N LYS A 122 10.23 13.75 18.00
CA LYS A 122 9.22 13.00 18.73
C LYS A 122 8.61 13.93 19.78
N THR A 123 7.41 14.41 19.52
CA THR A 123 6.70 15.17 20.54
C THR A 123 6.48 14.27 21.74
N ALA A 124 6.99 14.69 22.89
CA ALA A 124 6.70 14.02 24.15
C ALA A 124 5.22 14.29 24.50
N TYR A 125 4.38 13.28 24.25
CA TYR A 125 2.97 13.28 24.63
C TYR A 125 2.83 13.33 26.16
N PRO A 126 1.76 13.97 26.68
CA PRO A 126 1.53 13.99 28.11
C PRO A 126 1.15 12.58 28.57
N GLN A 127 1.76 12.12 29.65
CA GLN A 127 1.29 10.93 30.33
C GLN A 127 -0.10 11.22 30.91
N LEU A 128 -1.09 10.44 30.48
CA LEU A 128 -2.45 10.57 30.99
C LEU A 128 -2.59 9.68 32.23
N PRO A 129 -3.14 10.19 33.34
CA PRO A 129 -3.32 9.39 34.53
C PRO A 129 -4.24 8.19 34.24
N ALA A 130 -3.78 7.00 34.62
CA ALA A 130 -4.55 5.76 34.54
C ALA A 130 -5.58 5.72 35.67
N GLY A 131 -6.81 5.32 35.38
CA GLY A 131 -7.89 5.24 36.37
C GLY A 131 -8.69 6.54 36.59
N ASP A 132 -8.19 7.68 36.15
CA ASP A 132 -8.93 8.95 36.29
C ASP A 132 -10.01 9.14 35.21
N GLY A 133 -11.09 9.84 35.58
CA GLY A 133 -12.15 10.26 34.67
C GLY A 133 -11.68 11.27 33.61
N TYR A 134 -12.50 11.45 32.56
CA TYR A 134 -12.18 12.32 31.41
C TYR A 134 -11.77 13.76 31.79
N ALA A 135 -12.28 14.29 32.89
CA ALA A 135 -11.94 15.63 33.37
C ALA A 135 -10.45 15.79 33.73
N ALA A 136 -9.86 14.81 34.41
CA ALA A 136 -8.44 14.86 34.80
C ALA A 136 -7.52 14.72 33.58
N LYS A 137 -7.88 13.82 32.67
CA LYS A 137 -7.17 13.66 31.38
C LYS A 137 -7.24 14.93 30.55
N ALA A 138 -8.42 15.56 30.46
CA ALA A 138 -8.57 16.85 29.79
C ALA A 138 -7.67 17.92 30.44
N LYS A 139 -7.60 18.01 31.77
CA LYS A 139 -6.73 18.95 32.48
C LYS A 139 -5.24 18.73 32.14
N ALA A 140 -4.79 17.48 32.05
CA ALA A 140 -3.43 17.14 31.66
C ALA A 140 -3.11 17.59 30.21
N VAL A 141 -4.03 17.32 29.27
CA VAL A 141 -3.88 17.74 27.87
C VAL A 141 -3.90 19.27 27.73
N ARG A 142 -4.83 19.96 28.40
CA ARG A 142 -4.89 21.44 28.38
C ARG A 142 -3.61 22.07 28.91
N ARG A 143 -3.02 21.50 29.98
CA ARG A 143 -1.73 21.96 30.53
C ARG A 143 -0.60 21.74 29.53
N TRP A 144 -0.56 20.58 28.89
CA TRP A 144 0.45 20.24 27.89
C TRP A 144 0.38 21.13 26.62
N LEU A 145 -0.85 21.46 26.18
CA LEU A 145 -1.13 22.43 25.12
C LEU A 145 -0.96 23.90 25.57
N ARG A 146 -0.72 24.15 26.87
CA ARG A 146 -0.65 25.49 27.47
C ARG A 146 -1.89 26.34 27.13
N LEU A 147 -3.08 25.76 27.30
CA LEU A 147 -4.34 26.47 27.12
C LEU A 147 -4.63 27.36 28.34
N ARG A 148 -5.11 28.58 28.09
CA ARG A 148 -5.45 29.59 29.10
C ARG A 148 -6.96 29.76 29.31
N GLY A 149 -7.78 29.18 28.42
CA GLY A 149 -9.23 29.35 28.43
C GLY A 149 -9.62 30.58 27.60
N GLY A 150 -10.64 30.43 26.76
CA GLY A 150 -11.08 31.48 25.83
C GLY A 150 -10.37 31.48 24.47
N GLU A 151 -9.52 30.49 24.18
CA GLU A 151 -8.99 30.32 22.82
C GLU A 151 -10.08 29.97 21.82
N ASP A 152 -10.05 30.64 20.66
CA ASP A 152 -10.86 30.26 19.51
C ASP A 152 -10.30 29.01 18.81
N PHE A 153 -11.04 28.51 17.82
CA PHE A 153 -10.65 27.32 17.08
C PHE A 153 -9.30 27.46 16.38
N ALA A 154 -8.99 28.64 15.83
CA ALA A 154 -7.73 28.89 15.11
C ALA A 154 -6.53 28.84 16.06
N ALA A 155 -6.65 29.45 17.24
CA ALA A 155 -5.64 29.42 18.28
C ALA A 155 -5.45 28.02 18.86
N LEU A 156 -6.54 27.25 19.04
CA LEU A 156 -6.47 25.85 19.45
C LEU A 156 -5.73 25.00 18.41
N ARG A 157 -6.10 25.14 17.13
CA ARG A 157 -5.48 24.42 16.01
C ARG A 157 -3.98 24.65 15.96
N LYS A 158 -3.54 25.92 16.01
CA LYS A 158 -2.11 26.27 15.98
C LYS A 158 -1.32 25.64 17.14
N LYS A 159 -1.92 25.54 18.33
CA LYS A 159 -1.27 24.92 19.50
C LYS A 159 -1.15 23.40 19.37
N VAL A 160 -2.07 22.76 18.67
CA VAL A 160 -2.05 21.31 18.39
C VAL A 160 -1.05 21.00 17.27
N GLU A 161 -1.02 21.81 16.21
CA GLU A 161 -0.01 21.73 15.12
C GLU A 161 1.42 21.95 15.67
N ALA A 162 1.60 22.89 16.60
CA ALA A 162 2.89 23.11 17.27
C ALA A 162 3.37 21.94 18.16
N LYS A 163 2.53 20.91 18.33
CA LYS A 163 2.86 19.63 18.98
C LYS A 163 3.00 18.48 17.98
N ASP A 164 3.01 18.77 16.68
CA ASP A 164 3.09 17.77 15.61
C ASP A 164 1.96 16.72 15.71
N VAL A 165 0.77 17.13 16.17
CA VAL A 165 -0.43 16.26 16.29
C VAL A 165 -1.35 16.36 15.08
N LEU A 166 -1.34 17.51 14.39
CA LEU A 166 -2.07 17.84 13.16
C LEU A 166 -1.07 18.36 12.14
#